data_AF-A0A940PUY4-F1
#
_entry.id   AF-A0A940PUY4-F1
#
_cell.length_a   1.000
_cell.length_b   1.000
_cell.length_c   1.000
_cell.angle_alpha   90.00
_cell.angle_beta   90.00
_cell.angle_gamma   90.00
#
_symmetry.space_group_name_H-M   'P 1'
#
loop_
_entity.id
_entity.type
_entity.pdbx_description
1 polymer ?
#
loop_
_entity_poly.entity_id
_entity_poly.type
_entity_poly.pdbx_seq_one_letter_code
_entity_poly.pdbx_strand_id
1 'polypeptide(L)'
;MERPTKTQYSFEIKKEVVTRFLAGETRPALAQEFQLSSPDLVSSWVRQYRAEGDSGLRPKPKGRPKGSAVPPALTEEEKLRRQVARLEAENAYLKKLRDLRDQGQR
;
A
#
# COMPACT_ATOMS: atom_id res chain seq x y z
N MET A 1 31.67 20.38 10.73
CA MET A 1 30.27 20.84 10.88
C MET A 1 29.41 19.61 11.16
N GLU A 2 28.94 19.45 12.38
CA GLU A 2 28.05 18.34 12.74
C GLU A 2 26.65 18.61 12.17
N ARG A 3 26.08 17.61 11.48
CA ARG A 3 24.71 17.73 10.95
C ARG A 3 23.75 17.63 12.13
N PRO A 4 22.77 18.55 12.28
CA PRO A 4 21.80 18.45 13.37
C PRO A 4 21.06 17.11 13.26
N THR A 5 21.14 16.31 14.31
CA THR A 5 20.44 15.04 14.42
C THR A 5 18.94 15.30 14.49
N LYS A 6 18.16 14.54 13.72
CA LYS A 6 16.72 14.74 13.64
C LYS A 6 16.08 14.29 14.96
N THR A 7 15.54 15.22 15.74
CA THR A 7 14.76 14.93 16.94
C THR A 7 13.62 13.95 16.61
N GLN A 8 13.58 12.82 17.31
CA GLN A 8 12.49 11.86 17.18
C GLN A 8 11.52 12.05 18.34
N TYR A 9 10.26 12.32 18.01
CA TYR A 9 9.17 12.40 18.98
C TYR A 9 8.49 11.04 19.10
N SER A 10 8.21 10.60 20.34
CA SER A 10 7.49 9.37 20.61
C SER A 10 6.06 9.43 20.08
N PHE A 11 5.42 8.26 19.92
CA PHE A 11 4.03 8.19 19.45
C PHE A 11 3.09 8.89 20.44
N GLU A 12 3.35 8.73 21.73
CA GLU A 12 2.58 9.28 22.84
C GLU A 12 2.57 10.81 22.79
N ILE A 13 3.74 11.44 22.60
CA ILE A 13 3.84 12.91 22.47
C ILE A 13 3.05 13.40 21.26
N LYS A 14 3.18 12.73 20.11
CA LYS A 14 2.43 13.12 18.91
C LYS A 14 0.93 13.01 19.11
N LYS A 15 0.48 11.93 19.75
CA LYS A 15 -0.95 11.67 20.01
C LYS A 15 -1.52 12.70 20.96
N GLU A 16 -0.79 13.05 22.02
CA GLU A 16 -1.19 14.10 22.95
C GLU A 16 -1.33 15.46 22.25
N VAL A 17 -0.31 15.88 21.51
CA VAL A 17 -0.32 17.15 20.76
C VAL A 17 -1.50 17.22 19.78
N VAL A 18 -1.78 16.13 19.06
CA VAL A 18 -2.93 16.10 18.14
C VAL A 18 -4.25 16.16 18.90
N THR A 19 -4.37 15.47 20.03
CA THR A 19 -5.60 15.45 20.83
C THR A 19 -5.90 16.84 21.38
N ARG A 20 -4.91 17.53 21.92
CA ARG A 20 -5.04 18.91 22.43
C ARG A 20 -5.30 19.91 21.31
N PHE A 21 -4.69 19.75 20.15
CA PHE A 21 -5.03 20.56 18.97
C PHE A 21 -6.49 20.37 18.54
N LEU A 22 -7.00 19.14 18.54
CA LEU A 22 -8.41 18.87 18.23
C LEU A 22 -9.37 19.39 19.30
N ALA A 23 -8.92 19.53 20.55
CA ALA A 23 -9.65 20.18 21.63
C ALA A 23 -9.68 21.73 21.49
N GLY A 24 -9.01 22.31 20.50
CA GLY A 24 -9.05 23.73 20.17
C GLY A 24 -7.79 24.52 20.53
N GLU A 25 -6.74 23.86 21.02
CA GLU A 25 -5.47 24.53 21.31
C GLU A 25 -4.72 24.97 20.04
N THR A 26 -3.95 26.04 20.16
CA THR A 26 -3.26 26.63 19.01
C THR A 26 -1.91 25.95 18.75
N ARG A 27 -1.53 25.86 17.48
CA ARG A 27 -0.24 25.27 17.06
C ARG A 27 0.99 25.91 17.74
N PRO A 28 1.08 27.25 17.88
CA PRO A 28 2.23 27.87 18.53
C PRO A 28 2.34 27.52 20.02
N ALA A 29 1.22 27.48 20.74
CA ALA A 29 1.19 27.12 22.15
C ALA A 29 1.67 25.67 22.36
N LEU A 30 1.13 24.73 21.59
CA LEU A 30 1.55 23.33 21.64
C LEU A 30 3.02 23.15 21.23
N ALA A 31 3.50 23.91 20.25
CA ALA A 31 4.91 23.85 19.86
C ALA A 31 5.85 24.31 20.96
N GLN A 32 5.48 25.35 21.72
CA GLN A 32 6.27 25.80 22.87
C GLN A 32 6.22 24.83 24.03
N GLU A 33 5.03 24.34 24.40
CA GLU A 33 4.85 23.42 25.53
C GLU A 33 5.60 22.10 25.32
N PHE A 34 5.51 21.53 24.12
CA PHE A 34 6.15 20.25 23.78
C PHE A 34 7.57 20.43 23.18
N GLN A 35 8.13 21.64 23.20
CA GLN A 35 9.47 21.97 22.70
C GLN A 35 9.68 21.44 21.27
N LEU A 36 8.67 21.63 20.43
CA LEU A 36 8.70 21.25 19.03
C LEU A 36 9.58 22.23 18.25
N SER A 37 10.33 21.72 17.27
CA SER A 37 11.20 22.57 16.45
C SER A 37 10.44 23.58 15.58
N SER A 38 9.16 23.32 15.28
CA SER A 38 8.29 24.24 14.54
C SER A 38 6.80 23.95 14.83
N PRO A 39 5.92 24.97 14.86
CA PRO A 39 4.46 24.81 14.84
C PRO A 39 3.93 24.01 13.63
N ASP A 40 4.69 23.91 12.55
CA ASP A 40 4.32 23.13 11.37
C ASP A 40 4.32 21.61 11.64
N LEU A 41 5.08 21.15 12.64
CA LEU A 41 5.03 19.75 13.08
C LEU A 41 3.63 19.36 13.56
N VAL A 42 2.98 20.25 14.32
CA VAL A 42 1.59 20.05 14.78
C VAL A 42 0.67 19.89 13.57
N SER A 43 0.77 20.78 12.58
CA SER A 43 -0.03 20.71 11.34
C SER A 43 0.18 19.39 10.59
N SER A 44 1.42 18.93 10.50
CA SER A 44 1.79 17.68 9.84
C SER A 44 1.20 16.45 10.56
N TRP A 45 1.30 16.40 11.89
CA TRP A 45 0.75 15.30 12.69
C TRP A 45 -0.78 15.28 12.64
N VAL A 46 -1.44 16.44 12.72
CA VAL A 46 -2.90 16.52 12.58
C VAL A 46 -3.34 16.04 11.21
N ARG A 47 -2.62 16.39 10.15
CA ARG A 47 -2.91 15.88 8.79
C ARG A 47 -2.77 14.36 8.71
N GLN A 48 -1.70 13.81 9.27
CA GLN A 48 -1.47 12.35 9.31
C GLN A 48 -2.57 11.64 10.10
N TYR A 49 -2.96 12.20 11.24
CA TYR A 49 -4.03 11.67 12.08
C TYR A 49 -5.40 11.72 11.39
N ARG A 50 -5.72 12.81 10.68
CA ARG A 50 -6.97 12.90 9.90
C ARG A 50 -7.02 11.90 8.74
N ALA A 51 -5.88 11.51 8.18
CA ALA A 51 -5.80 10.59 7.06
C ALA A 51 -5.82 9.11 7.49
N GLU A 52 -5.09 8.77 8.56
CA GLU A 52 -4.78 7.37 8.92
C GLU A 52 -5.07 7.07 10.42
N GLY A 53 -5.60 8.03 11.17
CA GLY A 53 -5.80 7.93 12.62
C GLY A 53 -4.48 7.75 13.38
N ASP A 54 -4.53 6.96 14.46
CA ASP A 54 -3.36 6.61 15.27
C ASP A 54 -2.23 5.95 14.43
N SER A 55 -2.59 5.20 13.38
CA SER A 55 -1.59 4.53 12.54
C SER A 55 -0.71 5.53 11.76
N GLY A 56 -1.23 6.72 11.46
CA GLY A 56 -0.51 7.80 10.81
C GLY A 56 0.60 8.42 11.66
N LEU A 57 0.48 8.40 12.99
CA LEU A 57 1.46 8.98 13.92
C LEU A 57 2.61 8.03 14.27
N ARG A 58 2.40 6.72 14.06
CA ARG A 58 3.40 5.69 14.30
C ARG A 58 4.55 5.81 13.29
N PRO A 59 5.80 5.52 13.72
CA PRO A 59 6.93 5.52 12.80
C PRO A 59 6.70 4.49 11.68
N LYS A 60 6.68 4.95 10.44
CA LYS A 60 6.64 4.08 9.27
C LYS A 60 8.02 3.46 9.04
N PRO A 61 8.11 2.18 8.64
CA PRO A 61 9.39 1.54 8.37
C PRO A 61 10.17 2.35 7.33
N LYS A 62 11.40 2.73 7.68
CA LYS A 62 12.25 3.57 6.83
C LYS A 62 12.83 2.71 5.71
N GLY A 63 12.37 2.91 4.48
CA GLY A 63 12.90 2.25 3.29
C GLY A 63 11.84 1.98 2.23
N ARG A 64 12.28 1.58 1.03
CA ARG A 64 11.40 1.01 0.01
C ARG A 64 10.76 -0.25 0.61
N PRO A 65 9.44 -0.48 0.51
CA PRO A 65 8.89 -1.78 0.84
C PRO A 65 9.69 -2.84 0.07
N LYS A 66 10.15 -3.88 0.77
CA LYS A 66 10.76 -5.07 0.14
C LYS A 66 9.63 -5.80 -0.60
N GLY A 67 9.28 -5.26 -1.76
CA GLY A 67 8.04 -5.58 -2.47
C GLY A 67 8.01 -4.91 -3.83
N SER A 68 9.16 -4.94 -4.51
CA SER A 68 9.21 -4.86 -5.97
C SER A 68 10.09 -6.01 -6.47
N ALA A 69 9.94 -7.18 -5.84
CA ALA A 69 10.23 -8.40 -6.56
C ALA A 69 9.26 -8.39 -7.75
N VAL A 70 9.82 -8.36 -8.94
CA VAL A 70 9.14 -8.69 -10.19
C VAL A 70 8.11 -9.78 -9.89
N PRO A 71 6.83 -9.64 -10.29
CA PRO A 71 5.88 -10.74 -10.12
C PRO A 71 6.55 -12.00 -10.66
N PRO A 72 6.59 -13.11 -9.91
CA PRO A 72 7.30 -14.30 -10.35
C PRO A 72 6.85 -14.59 -11.78
N ALA A 73 7.81 -14.63 -12.70
CA ALA A 73 7.54 -15.00 -14.08
C ALA A 73 6.70 -16.29 -14.01
N LEU A 74 5.52 -16.29 -14.65
CA LEU A 74 4.58 -17.41 -14.64
C LEU A 74 5.36 -18.72 -14.58
N THR A 75 5.11 -19.52 -13.53
CA THR A 75 5.85 -20.77 -13.37
C THR A 75 5.66 -21.61 -14.62
N GLU A 76 6.62 -22.48 -14.93
CA GLU A 76 6.49 -23.35 -16.10
C GLU A 76 5.17 -24.15 -16.06
N GLU A 77 4.74 -24.52 -14.85
CA GLU A 77 3.46 -25.14 -14.58
C GLU A 77 2.26 -24.27 -15.00
N GLU A 78 2.25 -22.98 -14.66
CA GLU A 78 1.17 -22.07 -15.05
C GLU A 78 1.12 -21.83 -16.56
N LYS A 79 2.28 -21.75 -17.22
CA LYS A 79 2.36 -21.67 -18.68
C LYS A 79 1.79 -22.93 -19.34
N LEU A 80 2.19 -24.10 -18.84
CA LEU A 80 1.69 -25.39 -19.31
C LEU A 80 0.17 -25.48 -19.13
N ARG A 81 -0.37 -25.07 -17.98
CA ARG A 81 -1.83 -25.04 -17.73
C ARG A 81 -2.57 -24.15 -18.74
N ARG A 82 -2.04 -22.97 -19.06
CA ARG A 82 -2.62 -22.09 -20.09
C ARG A 82 -2.57 -22.72 -21.48
N GLN A 83 -1.48 -23.39 -21.82
CA GLN A 83 -1.33 -24.06 -23.10
C GLN A 83 -2.28 -25.26 -23.22
N VAL A 84 -2.43 -26.06 -22.17
CA VAL A 84 -3.41 -27.15 -22.11
C VAL A 84 -4.82 -26.61 -22.30
N ALA A 85 -5.23 -25.57 -21.57
CA ALA A 85 -6.55 -24.97 -21.70
C ALA A 85 -6.84 -24.47 -23.14
N ARG A 86 -5.84 -23.87 -23.79
CA ARG A 86 -5.95 -23.44 -25.20
C ARG A 86 -6.13 -24.63 -26.15
N LEU A 87 -5.29 -25.66 -26.01
CA LEU A 87 -5.35 -26.86 -26.86
C LEU A 87 -6.64 -27.64 -26.65
N GLU A 88 -7.17 -27.69 -25.43
CA GLU A 88 -8.46 -28.31 -25.13
C GLU A 88 -9.61 -27.57 -25.81
N ALA A 89 -9.61 -26.24 -25.76
CA ALA A 89 -10.61 -25.41 -26.45
C ALA A 89 -10.55 -25.61 -27.98
N GLU A 90 -9.35 -25.63 -28.56
CA GLU A 90 -9.16 -25.88 -30.00
C GLU A 90 -9.63 -27.28 -30.39
N ASN A 91 -9.28 -28.31 -29.61
CA ASN A 91 -9.74 -29.67 -29.84
C ASN A 91 -11.25 -29.80 -29.73
N ALA A 92 -11.88 -29.14 -28.74
CA ALA A 92 -13.33 -29.14 -28.59
C ALA A 92 -14.01 -28.51 -29.81
N TYR A 93 -13.48 -27.39 -30.32
CA TYR A 93 -13.99 -26.75 -31.53
C TYR A 93 -13.87 -27.65 -32.76
N LEU A 94 -12.70 -28.27 -32.97
CA LEU A 94 -12.47 -29.17 -34.11
C LEU A 94 -13.36 -30.42 -34.06
N LYS A 95 -13.59 -30.99 -32.87
CA LYS A 95 -14.54 -32.10 -32.68
C LYS A 95 -15.95 -31.68 -33.07
N LYS A 96 -16.41 -30.51 -32.61
CA LYS A 96 -17.74 -30.00 -32.96
C LYS A 96 -17.92 -29.82 -34.46
N LEU A 97 -16.91 -29.32 -35.17
CA LEU A 97 -16.94 -29.19 -36.63
C LEU A 97 -17.01 -30.54 -37.35
N ARG A 98 -16.29 -31.55 -36.86
CA ARG A 98 -16.38 -32.93 -37.39
C ARG A 98 -17.78 -33.49 -37.21
N ASP A 99 -18.35 -33.37 -36.01
CA ASP A 99 -19.70 -33.86 -35.73
C ASP A 99 -20.75 -33.24 -36.65
N LEU A 100 -20.64 -31.93 -36.94
CA LEU A 100 -21.54 -31.22 -37.85
C LEU A 100 -21.40 -31.71 -39.31
N ARG A 101 -20.17 -31.97 -39.76
CA ARG A 101 -19.92 -32.52 -41.11
C ARG A 101 -20.53 -33.91 -41.25
N ASP A 102 -20.31 -34.78 -40.27
CA ASP A 102 -20.78 -36.16 -40.30
C ASP A 102 -22.32 -36.24 -40.24
N GLN A 103 -22.97 -35.27 -39.59
CA GLN A 103 -24.44 -35.14 -39.57
C GLN A 103 -25.02 -34.71 -40.93
N GLY A 104 -24.30 -33.91 -41.72
CA GLY A 104 -24.74 -33.46 -43.04
C GLY A 104 -24.46 -34.45 -44.18
N GLN A 105 -23.72 -35.53 -43.90
CA GLN A 105 -23.43 -36.62 -44.86
C GLN A 105 -24.25 -37.90 -44.61
N ARG A 106 -25.22 -37.85 -43.69
CA ARG A 106 -26.25 -38.88 -43.49
C ARG A 106 -27.56 -38.42 -44.10
#